data_AF-A0A2N9LYZ6-F1
#
_entry.id   AF-A0A2N9LYZ6-F1
#
_cell.length_a   1.000
_cell.length_b   1.000
_cell.length_c   1.000
_cell.angle_alpha   90.00
_cell.angle_beta   90.00
_cell.angle_gamma   90.00
#
_symmetry.space_group_name_H-M   'P 1'
#
loop_
_entity.id
_entity.type
_entity.pdbx_description
1 polymer ?
#
loop_
_entity_poly.entity_id
_entity_poly.type
_entity_poly.pdbx_seq_one_letter_code
_entity_poly.pdbx_strand_id
1 'polypeptide(L)'
;MYSSLFTGVHGNYLQESIRAAGLDPDHLPESDPSHMNFGSGRKAWKDIWGCGQGIGAVKEVLHVAELVARLRREYEQTRTRLTGA
;
A
#
# COMPACT_ATOMS: atom_id res chain seq x y z
N MET A 1 3.87 2.10 6.28
CA MET A 1 4.53 1.58 7.50
C MET A 1 4.97 0.16 7.25
N TYR A 2 6.14 -0.25 7.73
CA TYR A 2 6.63 -1.62 7.62
C TYR A 2 6.39 -2.36 8.96
N SER A 3 5.65 -3.47 8.95
CA SER A 3 5.29 -4.20 10.19
C SER A 3 5.05 -5.69 9.91
N SER A 4 5.33 -6.57 10.88
CA SER A 4 4.98 -8.00 10.81
C SER A 4 3.65 -8.34 11.48
N LEU A 5 3.04 -7.39 12.21
CA LEU A 5 1.94 -7.64 13.15
C LEU A 5 0.75 -8.38 12.53
N PHE A 6 0.39 -8.03 11.28
CA PHE A 6 -0.87 -8.46 10.70
C PHE A 6 -0.82 -9.82 10.00
N THR A 7 0.37 -10.26 9.56
CA THR A 7 0.55 -11.47 8.76
C THR A 7 1.64 -12.40 9.31
N GLY A 8 2.32 -12.01 10.40
CA GLY A 8 3.50 -12.70 10.94
C GLY A 8 4.76 -12.54 10.08
N VAL A 9 4.67 -11.86 8.93
CA VAL A 9 5.80 -11.52 8.05
C VAL A 9 5.77 -10.04 7.74
N HIS A 10 6.93 -9.42 7.57
CA HIS A 10 6.96 -7.99 7.34
C HIS A 10 6.30 -7.61 6.00
N GLY A 11 5.36 -6.66 6.08
CA GLY A 11 4.66 -6.08 4.95
C GLY A 11 4.59 -4.56 5.03
N ASN A 12 4.26 -3.92 3.92
CA ASN A 12 4.00 -2.48 3.87
C ASN A 12 2.50 -2.21 3.96
N TYR A 13 2.09 -1.38 4.91
CA TYR A 13 0.69 -1.07 5.20
C TYR A 13 0.41 0.43 5.23
N LEU A 14 -0.83 0.78 4.91
CA LEU A 14 -1.34 2.15 4.96
C LEU A 14 -1.64 2.52 6.42
N GLN A 15 -0.98 3.57 6.92
CA GLN A 15 -1.13 4.00 8.31
C GLN A 15 -2.58 4.36 8.66
N GLU A 16 -3.29 4.98 7.71
CA GLU A 16 -4.68 5.39 7.87
C GLU A 16 -5.61 4.17 8.07
N SER A 17 -5.34 3.05 7.41
CA SER A 17 -6.12 1.81 7.62
C SER A 17 -5.90 1.23 9.03
N ILE A 18 -4.67 1.32 9.54
CA ILE A 18 -4.29 0.90 10.90
C ILE A 18 -5.00 1.77 11.94
N ARG A 19 -4.97 3.10 11.76
CA ARG A 19 -5.70 4.05 12.62
C ARG A 19 -7.21 3.81 12.57
N ALA A 20 -7.78 3.57 11.40
CA ALA A 20 -9.19 3.25 11.23
C ALA A 20 -9.59 1.94 11.95
N ALA A 21 -8.66 0.99 12.06
CA ALA A 21 -8.81 -0.20 12.87
C ALA A 21 -8.59 0.05 14.38
N GLY A 22 -8.41 1.29 14.83
CA GLY A 22 -8.25 1.64 16.24
C GLY A 22 -6.89 1.22 16.82
N LEU A 23 -5.88 1.04 15.97
CA LEU A 23 -4.51 0.75 16.37
C LEU A 23 -3.65 2.01 16.18
N ASP A 24 -2.60 2.13 17.00
CA ASP A 24 -1.62 3.21 16.86
C ASP A 24 -0.47 2.75 15.94
N PRO A 25 -0.33 3.30 14.72
CA PRO A 25 0.75 2.93 13.81
C PRO A 25 2.15 3.31 14.34
N ASP A 26 2.27 4.22 15.30
CA ASP A 26 3.57 4.62 15.84
C ASP A 26 4.02 3.71 16.99
N HIS A 27 3.11 2.89 17.53
CA HIS A 27 3.35 1.98 18.66
C HIS A 27 2.77 0.58 18.42
N LEU A 28 2.88 0.06 17.20
CA LEU A 28 2.46 -1.32 16.92
C LEU A 28 3.40 -2.32 17.60
N PRO A 29 2.86 -3.36 18.28
CA PRO A 29 3.67 -4.48 18.71
C PRO A 29 4.23 -5.23 17.50
N GLU A 30 5.38 -5.87 17.69
CA GLU A 30 5.87 -6.88 16.75
C GLU A 30 5.16 -8.20 17.01
N SER A 31 4.90 -8.96 15.94
CA SER A 31 4.38 -10.32 16.02
C SER A 31 5.31 -11.25 15.27
N ASP A 32 5.40 -12.49 15.73
CA ASP A 32 6.09 -13.57 15.03
C ASP A 32 5.08 -14.57 14.42
N PRO A 33 5.53 -15.45 13.50
CA PRO A 33 4.65 -16.39 12.81
C PRO A 33 3.85 -17.34 13.70
N SER A 34 4.23 -17.56 14.96
CA SER A 34 3.51 -18.40 15.92
C SER A 34 2.19 -17.78 16.39
N HIS A 35 2.03 -16.46 16.23
CA HIS A 35 0.82 -15.71 16.57
C HIS A 35 -0.16 -15.54 15.40
N MET A 36 0.06 -16.23 14.27
CA MET A 36 -0.83 -16.17 13.11
C MET A 36 -2.20 -16.78 13.45
N ASN A 37 -3.21 -15.93 13.64
CA ASN A 37 -4.57 -16.36 13.93
C ASN A 37 -5.44 -16.30 12.66
N PHE A 38 -5.73 -17.47 12.08
CA PHE A 38 -6.66 -17.62 10.94
C PHE A 38 -8.15 -17.69 11.36
N GLY A 39 -8.45 -17.54 12.65
CA GLY A 39 -9.79 -17.67 13.25
C GLY A 39 -10.67 -16.41 13.18
N SER A 40 -11.93 -16.56 13.62
CA SER A 40 -13.10 -15.67 13.48
C SER A 40 -13.05 -14.29 14.18
N GLY A 41 -11.85 -13.82 14.57
CA GLY A 41 -11.65 -12.47 15.12
C GLY A 41 -11.72 -11.35 14.07
N ARG A 42 -11.48 -10.09 14.49
CA ARG A 42 -11.37 -8.92 13.59
C ARG A 42 -10.44 -9.28 12.44
N LYS A 43 -11.00 -9.40 11.23
CA LYS A 43 -10.27 -9.86 10.06
C LYS A 43 -9.28 -8.77 9.64
N ALA A 44 -8.05 -8.86 10.14
CA ALA A 44 -7.00 -7.88 9.85
C ALA A 44 -6.86 -7.64 8.34
N TRP A 45 -7.02 -8.68 7.51
CA TRP A 45 -6.99 -8.54 6.04
C TRP A 45 -8.10 -7.68 5.44
N LYS A 46 -9.25 -7.52 6.12
CA LYS A 46 -10.37 -6.71 5.66
C LYS A 46 -10.15 -5.23 5.97
N ASP A 47 -9.64 -4.95 7.17
CA ASP A 47 -9.58 -3.60 7.72
C ASP A 47 -8.17 -2.97 7.60
N ILE A 48 -7.12 -3.78 7.44
CA ILE A 48 -5.73 -3.35 7.29
C ILE A 48 -5.31 -3.51 5.83
N TRP A 49 -4.92 -2.41 5.20
CA TRP A 49 -4.65 -2.37 3.76
C TRP A 49 -3.16 -2.30 3.49
N GLY A 50 -2.68 -3.22 2.63
CA GLY A 50 -1.31 -3.17 2.13
C GLY A 50 -1.13 -2.03 1.13
N CYS A 51 0.04 -1.37 1.15
CA CYS A 51 0.39 -0.36 0.16
C CYS A 51 1.90 -0.34 -0.10
N GLY A 52 2.32 -0.09 -1.34
CA GLY A 52 3.73 0.15 -1.66
C GLY A 52 4.19 1.55 -1.21
N GLN A 53 5.51 1.76 -1.20
CA GLN A 53 6.12 3.07 -0.88
C GLN A 53 5.69 4.19 -1.85
N GLY A 54 5.30 3.81 -3.08
CA GLY A 54 4.79 4.73 -4.10
C GLY A 54 3.34 5.20 -3.92
N ILE A 55 2.63 4.77 -2.87
CA ILE A 55 1.20 5.10 -2.68
C ILE A 55 0.92 6.60 -2.70
N GLY A 56 1.86 7.42 -2.25
CA GLY A 56 1.74 8.88 -2.27
C GLY A 56 1.61 9.51 -3.66
N ALA A 57 1.97 8.78 -4.73
CA ALA A 57 1.80 9.23 -6.11
C ALA A 57 0.36 9.04 -6.64
N VAL A 58 -0.46 8.24 -5.95
CA VAL A 58 -1.88 8.04 -6.31
C VAL A 58 -2.69 9.21 -5.76
N LYS A 59 -3.27 10.03 -6.65
CA LYS A 59 -4.02 11.25 -6.29
C LYS A 59 -5.49 11.23 -6.65
N GLU A 60 -5.94 10.23 -7.40
CA GLU A 60 -7.27 10.19 -7.99
C GLU A 60 -7.65 8.76 -8.37
N VAL A 61 -8.97 8.52 -8.50
CA VAL A 61 -9.54 7.28 -8.98
C VAL A 61 -9.97 7.50 -10.43
N LEU A 62 -9.39 6.75 -11.35
CA LEU A 62 -9.62 6.88 -12.80
C LEU A 62 -10.06 5.57 -13.42
N HIS A 63 -10.65 5.68 -14.61
CA HIS A 63 -10.80 4.51 -15.46
C HIS A 63 -9.42 3.97 -15.86
N VAL A 64 -9.31 2.64 -15.94
CA VAL A 64 -8.05 1.96 -16.29
C VAL A 64 -7.49 2.48 -17.62
N ALA A 65 -8.35 2.66 -18.63
CA ALA A 65 -7.95 3.16 -19.95
C ALA A 65 -7.31 4.56 -19.87
N GLU A 66 -7.84 5.44 -19.02
CA GLU A 66 -7.33 6.79 -18.84
C GLU A 66 -5.97 6.78 -18.14
N LEU A 67 -5.81 5.98 -17.08
CA LEU A 67 -4.55 5.84 -16.37
C LEU A 67 -3.45 5.31 -17.29
N VAL A 68 -3.74 4.26 -18.08
CA VAL A 68 -2.78 3.69 -19.03
C VAL A 68 -2.40 4.71 -20.11
N ALA A 69 -3.38 5.44 -20.65
CA ALA A 69 -3.14 6.48 -21.65
C ALA A 69 -2.25 7.60 -21.10
N ARG A 70 -2.48 8.01 -19.85
CA ARG A 70 -1.63 8.99 -19.16
C ARG A 70 -0.20 8.48 -19.01
N LEU A 71 -0.01 7.29 -18.47
CA LEU A 71 1.32 6.71 -18.23
C LEU A 71 2.11 6.60 -19.55
N ARG A 72 1.47 6.17 -20.63
CA ARG A 72 2.09 6.13 -21.96
C ARG A 72 2.54 7.51 -22.42
N ARG A 73 1.67 8.52 -22.31
CA ARG A 73 1.98 9.90 -22.72
C ARG A 73 3.15 10.48 -21.92
N GLU A 74 3.15 10.33 -20.60
CA GLU A 74 4.19 10.85 -19.71
C GLU A 74 5.55 10.18 -19.96
N TYR A 75 5.54 8.87 -20.23
CA TYR A 75 6.73 8.14 -20.64
C TYR A 75 7.32 8.68 -21.95
N GLU A 76 6.49 8.82 -23.00
CA GLU A 76 6.93 9.33 -24.31
C GLU A 76 7.48 10.76 -24.21
N GLN A 77 6.79 11.65 -23.49
CA GLN A 77 7.24 13.01 -23.23
C GLN A 77 8.60 13.04 -22.53
N THR A 78 8.78 12.17 -21.52
CA THR A 78 10.05 12.06 -20.80
C THR A 78 11.15 11.51 -21.69
N ARG A 79 10.85 10.50 -22.51
CA ARG A 79 11.81 9.92 -23.45
C ARG A 79 12.30 10.96 -24.45
N THR A 80 11.41 11.68 -25.13
CA THR A 80 11.76 12.77 -26.05
C THR A 80 12.60 13.84 -25.36
N ARG A 81 12.23 14.27 -24.15
CA ARG A 81 13.01 15.25 -23.38
C ARG A 81 14.42 14.77 -23.05
N LEU A 82 14.61 13.48 -22.75
CA LEU A 82 15.90 12.93 -22.39
C LEU A 82 16.78 12.59 -23.60
N THR A 83 16.19 12.21 -24.74
CA THR A 83 16.94 11.78 -25.93
C THR A 83 17.05 12.85 -27.01
N GLY A 84 16.28 13.95 -26.93
CA GLY A 84 16.26 15.02 -27.94
C GLY A 84 15.70 14.59 -29.29
N ALA A 85 14.93 13.49 -29.34
CA ALA A 85 14.28 12.94 -30.52
C ALA A 85 12.78 13.24 -30.53
#